data_AF-A0A4Y9SX05-F1
#
_entry.id   AF-A0A4Y9SX05-F1
#
_cell.length_a   1.000
_cell.length_b   1.000
_cell.length_c   1.000
_cell.angle_alpha   90.00
_cell.angle_beta   90.00
_cell.angle_gamma   90.00
#
_symmetry.space_group_name_H-M   'P 1'
#
loop_
_entity.id
_entity.type
_entity.pdbx_description
1 polymer ?
#
loop_
_entity_poly.entity_id
_entity_poly.type
_entity_poly.pdbx_seq_one_letter_code
_entity_poly.pdbx_strand_id
1 'polypeptide(L)'
;MKTFKIGTEQEIRNFAFSAFLFSTFGWALLEIQLLGAHARPIAHLLASVPALPLSAVSFRRCRLWWPSFDDPHDDGAKFNADRHFLRDDLCPCSALVVTGAVLAFFVNGGSIFLLGLVAGGISLVPWARIAFCNKHFFVSWTMLALGGAAVLIVGPRAQFPFQYVIGAWVLWFIALTQLLVTYRGATKVDPSGPPRMR
;
A
#
# COMPACT_ATOMS: atom_id res chain seq x y z
N MET A 1 7.18 23.36 24.63
CA MET A 1 5.89 22.93 24.04
C MET A 1 6.12 22.57 22.56
N LYS A 2 6.51 21.33 22.25
CA LYS A 2 6.92 20.86 20.90
C LYS A 2 6.32 19.49 20.52
N THR A 3 5.31 19.03 21.24
CA THR A 3 4.78 17.65 21.15
C THR A 3 3.69 17.45 20.10
N PHE A 4 3.14 18.51 19.49
CA PHE A 4 2.04 18.38 18.53
C PHE A 4 2.45 18.08 17.08
N LYS A 5 3.74 18.28 16.70
CA LYS A 5 4.20 18.13 15.31
C LYS A 5 4.52 16.68 14.90
N ILE A 6 4.87 15.82 15.84
CA ILE A 6 5.32 14.44 15.56
C ILE A 6 4.13 13.54 15.18
N GLY A 7 2.93 13.80 15.73
CA GLY A 7 1.73 13.04 15.43
C GLY A 7 1.28 13.17 13.97
N THR A 8 1.22 14.41 13.46
CA THR A 8 0.74 14.71 12.11
C THR A 8 1.66 14.18 11.01
N GLU A 9 2.98 14.26 11.19
CA GLU A 9 3.93 13.74 10.20
C GLU A 9 3.84 12.21 10.07
N GLN A 10 3.73 11.52 11.20
CA GLN A 10 3.64 10.07 11.20
C GLN A 10 2.30 9.56 10.63
N GLU A 11 1.20 10.28 10.88
CA GLU A 11 -0.09 10.02 10.24
C GLU A 11 -0.02 10.20 8.72
N ILE A 12 0.62 11.27 8.25
CA ILE A 12 0.83 11.50 6.81
C ILE A 12 1.59 10.33 6.18
N ARG A 13 2.62 9.82 6.86
CA ARG A 13 3.40 8.67 6.39
C ARG A 13 2.55 7.40 6.30
N ASN A 14 1.78 7.08 7.34
CA ASN A 14 0.91 5.90 7.35
C ASN A 14 -0.11 5.92 6.21
N PHE A 15 -0.73 7.08 5.98
CA PHE A 15 -1.70 7.26 4.90
C PHE A 15 -1.07 7.24 3.52
N ALA A 16 0.15 7.78 3.36
CA ALA A 16 0.87 7.73 2.08
C ALA A 16 1.22 6.27 1.68
N PHE A 17 1.72 5.47 2.63
CA PHE A 17 2.01 4.05 2.40
C PHE A 17 0.74 3.27 2.04
N SER A 18 -0.34 3.47 2.82
CA SER A 18 -1.61 2.81 2.57
C SER A 18 -2.22 3.21 1.22
N ALA A 19 -2.08 4.48 0.82
CA ALA A 19 -2.60 4.97 -0.46
C ALA A 19 -1.88 4.30 -1.62
N PHE A 20 -0.55 4.15 -1.51
CA PHE A 20 0.25 3.45 -2.51
C PHE A 20 -0.07 1.95 -2.56
N LEU A 21 -0.27 1.32 -1.40
CA LEU A 21 -0.69 -0.08 -1.32
C LEU A 21 -2.04 -0.28 -2.01
N PHE A 22 -3.07 0.50 -1.68
CA PHE A 22 -4.40 0.33 -2.24
C PHE A 22 -4.48 0.74 -3.72
N SER A 23 -3.71 1.73 -4.16
CA SER A 23 -3.66 2.08 -5.58
C SER A 23 -3.08 0.95 -6.43
N THR A 24 -1.97 0.36 -5.98
CA THR A 24 -1.30 -0.76 -6.67
C THR A 24 -2.11 -2.05 -6.57
N PHE A 25 -2.73 -2.33 -5.43
CA PHE A 25 -3.58 -3.51 -5.27
C PHE A 25 -4.87 -3.41 -6.09
N GLY A 26 -5.51 -2.23 -6.12
CA GLY A 26 -6.68 -1.99 -6.97
C GLY A 26 -6.35 -2.14 -8.46
N TRP A 27 -5.17 -1.71 -8.90
CA TRP A 27 -4.68 -1.97 -10.26
C TRP A 27 -4.55 -3.47 -10.53
N ALA A 28 -3.89 -4.21 -9.64
CA ALA A 28 -3.70 -5.65 -9.79
C ALA A 28 -5.02 -6.42 -9.89
N LEU A 29 -6.05 -6.04 -9.11
CA LEU A 29 -7.38 -6.64 -9.20
C LEU A 29 -8.01 -6.44 -10.58
N LEU A 30 -7.86 -5.25 -11.16
CA LEU A 30 -8.41 -4.94 -12.47
C LEU A 30 -7.67 -5.71 -13.58
N GLU A 31 -6.35 -5.81 -13.48
CA GLU A 31 -5.51 -6.61 -14.39
C GLU A 31 -5.89 -8.10 -14.33
N ILE A 32 -6.09 -8.67 -13.14
CA ILE A 32 -6.56 -10.05 -12.98
C ILE A 32 -7.90 -10.27 -13.69
N GLN A 33 -8.84 -9.34 -13.56
CA GLN A 33 -10.12 -9.41 -14.26
C GLN A 33 -9.96 -9.36 -15.78
N LEU A 34 -9.09 -8.47 -16.29
CA LEU A 34 -8.85 -8.33 -17.73
C LEU A 34 -8.14 -9.56 -18.31
N LEU A 35 -7.16 -10.11 -17.59
CA LEU A 35 -6.52 -11.37 -17.94
C LEU A 35 -7.53 -12.52 -17.98
N GLY A 36 -8.42 -12.60 -16.98
CA GLY A 36 -9.51 -13.59 -16.93
C GLY A 36 -10.53 -13.43 -18.07
N ALA A 37 -10.72 -12.21 -18.56
CA ALA A 37 -11.61 -11.90 -19.69
C ALA A 37 -10.94 -12.01 -21.06
N HIS A 38 -9.66 -12.41 -21.13
CA HIS A 38 -8.85 -12.43 -22.35
C HIS A 38 -8.91 -11.09 -23.11
N ALA A 39 -8.85 -9.99 -22.36
CA ALA A 39 -8.97 -8.66 -22.92
C ALA A 39 -7.80 -8.33 -23.87
N ARG A 40 -8.04 -7.44 -24.84
CA ARG A 40 -7.01 -6.97 -25.75
C ARG A 40 -5.96 -6.13 -25.00
N PRO A 41 -4.70 -6.06 -25.46
CA PRO A 41 -3.66 -5.23 -24.83
C PRO A 41 -4.06 -3.77 -24.59
N ILE A 42 -4.88 -3.20 -25.49
CA ILE A 42 -5.41 -1.84 -25.34
C ILE A 42 -6.28 -1.66 -24.08
N ALA A 43 -7.01 -2.69 -23.65
CA ALA A 43 -7.83 -2.64 -22.45
C ALA A 43 -6.96 -2.57 -21.18
N HIS A 44 -5.83 -3.29 -21.14
CA HIS A 44 -4.84 -3.21 -20.05
C HIS A 44 -4.21 -1.82 -19.96
N LEU A 45 -3.93 -1.19 -21.10
CA LEU A 45 -3.45 0.20 -21.14
C LEU A 45 -4.50 1.18 -20.59
N LEU A 46 -5.76 1.04 -21.02
CA LEU A 46 -6.87 1.89 -20.52
C LEU A 46 -7.13 1.69 -19.02
N ALA A 47 -7.04 0.46 -18.55
CA ALA A 47 -7.12 0.11 -17.13
C ALA A 47 -6.04 0.77 -16.26
N SER A 48 -4.87 0.98 -16.84
CA SER A 48 -3.73 1.61 -16.17
C SER A 48 -3.92 3.13 -16.03
N VAL A 49 -4.80 3.77 -16.83
CA VAL A 49 -5.02 5.23 -16.82
C VAL A 49 -5.46 5.77 -15.45
N PRO A 50 -6.45 5.20 -14.75
CA PRO A 50 -6.79 5.66 -13.40
C PRO A 50 -5.74 5.27 -12.35
N ALA A 51 -5.07 4.13 -12.54
CA ALA A 51 -4.21 3.55 -11.52
C ALA A 51 -2.81 4.18 -11.47
N LEU A 52 -2.25 4.54 -12.63
CA LEU A 52 -0.92 5.11 -12.76
C LEU A 52 -0.80 6.48 -12.08
N PRO A 53 -1.71 7.47 -12.29
CA PRO A 53 -1.63 8.75 -11.59
C PRO A 53 -1.77 8.60 -10.08
N LEU A 54 -2.71 7.76 -9.62
CA LEU A 54 -2.92 7.48 -8.20
C LEU A 54 -1.67 6.87 -7.56
N SER A 55 -1.08 5.87 -8.22
CA SER A 55 0.14 5.21 -7.74
C SER A 55 1.35 6.14 -7.82
N ALA A 56 1.50 6.93 -8.87
CA ALA A 56 2.60 7.89 -9.03
C ALA A 56 2.54 9.00 -7.98
N VAL A 57 1.37 9.56 -7.72
CA VAL A 57 1.17 10.59 -6.68
C VAL A 57 1.42 9.98 -5.29
N SER A 58 0.90 8.80 -5.00
CA SER A 58 1.13 8.10 -3.73
C SER A 58 2.59 7.75 -3.52
N PHE A 59 3.27 7.26 -4.57
CA PHE A 59 4.69 6.95 -4.55
C PHE A 59 5.54 8.20 -4.32
N ARG A 60 5.24 9.30 -5.03
CA ARG A 60 5.91 10.59 -4.81
C ARG A 60 5.75 11.07 -3.37
N ARG A 61 4.57 10.87 -2.76
CA ARG A 61 4.33 11.20 -1.35
C ARG A 61 5.10 10.29 -0.41
N CYS A 62 5.17 8.99 -0.69
CA CYS A 62 6.00 8.07 0.07
C CYS A 62 7.46 8.54 0.02
N ARG A 63 8.00 8.84 -1.17
CA ARG A 63 9.38 9.33 -1.31
C ARG A 63 9.64 10.62 -0.53
N LEU A 64 8.68 11.53 -0.43
CA LEU A 64 8.86 12.80 0.29
C LEU A 64 8.86 12.68 1.82
N TRP A 65 8.17 11.68 2.37
CA TRP A 65 7.95 11.57 3.82
C TRP A 65 8.54 10.31 4.43
N TRP A 66 9.02 9.37 3.62
CA TRP A 66 9.49 8.07 4.09
C TRP A 66 11.02 8.04 4.13
N PRO A 67 11.65 7.79 5.30
CA PRO A 67 13.08 7.99 5.49
C PRO A 67 13.95 7.03 4.68
N SER A 68 13.46 5.82 4.37
CA SER A 68 14.24 4.82 3.62
C SER A 68 14.59 5.22 2.18
N PHE A 69 14.10 6.35 1.67
CA PHE A 69 14.42 6.81 0.32
C PHE A 69 15.65 7.73 0.27
N ASP A 70 16.02 8.36 1.39
CA ASP A 70 17.04 9.41 1.46
C ASP A 70 18.28 8.98 2.26
N ASP A 71 18.35 7.75 2.76
CA ASP A 71 19.48 7.26 3.55
C ASP A 71 20.47 6.45 2.68
N PRO A 72 21.54 7.06 2.14
CA PRO A 72 22.56 6.35 1.36
C PRO A 72 23.43 5.42 2.21
N HIS A 73 23.26 5.44 3.54
CA HIS A 73 23.91 4.55 4.50
C HIS A 73 23.05 3.36 4.94
N ASP A 74 21.95 3.08 4.23
CA ASP A 74 21.35 1.74 4.26
C ASP A 74 22.27 0.80 3.47
N ASP A 75 23.49 0.60 3.99
CA ASP A 75 24.41 -0.47 3.66
C ASP A 75 23.57 -1.74 3.73
N GLY A 76 23.09 -2.18 2.57
CA GLY A 76 22.08 -3.21 2.44
C GLY A 76 22.38 -4.32 3.41
N ALA A 77 21.52 -4.44 4.42
CA ALA A 77 21.56 -5.41 5.50
C ALA A 77 22.92 -6.13 5.57
N LYS A 78 23.85 -5.65 6.41
CA LYS A 78 24.82 -6.58 6.99
C LYS A 78 23.96 -7.68 7.62
N PHE A 79 23.80 -8.77 6.87
CA PHE A 79 23.01 -9.94 7.19
C PHE A 79 23.83 -10.63 8.28
N ASN A 80 23.85 -10.03 9.46
CA ASN A 80 24.39 -10.64 10.64
C ASN A 80 23.47 -11.83 10.85
N ALA A 81 23.96 -13.02 10.50
CA ALA A 81 23.31 -14.30 10.69
C ALA A 81 23.20 -14.65 12.19
N ASP A 82 22.89 -13.65 12.99
CA ASP A 82 22.70 -13.74 14.42
C ASP A 82 21.27 -14.16 14.71
N ARG A 83 21.12 -14.79 15.86
CA ARG A 83 19.93 -15.48 16.38
C ARG A 83 18.63 -14.65 16.42
N HIS A 84 18.65 -13.39 15.98
CA HIS A 84 17.53 -12.47 15.96
C HIS A 84 16.80 -12.38 14.60
N PHE A 85 17.35 -12.97 13.52
CA PHE A 85 16.74 -12.97 12.17
C PHE A 85 15.26 -13.40 12.14
N LEU A 86 14.91 -14.45 12.89
CA LEU A 86 13.53 -14.95 12.95
C LEU A 86 12.54 -13.93 13.52
N ARG A 87 12.96 -13.16 14.54
CA ARG A 87 12.10 -12.21 15.22
C ARG A 87 12.07 -10.86 14.51
N ASP A 88 13.22 -10.41 14.02
CA ASP A 88 13.40 -9.05 13.53
C ASP A 88 13.06 -8.91 12.04
N ASP A 89 13.18 -9.99 11.25
CA ASP A 89 12.91 -9.98 9.81
C ASP A 89 11.78 -10.93 9.40
N LEU A 90 11.82 -12.20 9.83
CA LEU A 90 10.85 -13.20 9.36
C LEU A 90 9.44 -12.95 9.92
N CYS A 91 9.31 -12.67 11.21
CA CYS A 91 8.03 -12.36 11.85
C CYS A 91 7.30 -11.19 11.17
N PRO A 92 7.90 -9.99 11.00
CA PRO A 92 7.23 -8.89 10.31
C PRO A 92 6.95 -9.21 8.84
N CYS A 93 7.85 -9.89 8.11
CA CYS A 93 7.56 -10.33 6.73
C CYS A 93 6.33 -11.23 6.67
N SER A 94 6.24 -12.23 7.56
CA SER A 94 5.09 -13.14 7.61
C SER A 94 3.79 -12.42 7.95
N ALA A 95 3.82 -11.45 8.87
CA ALA A 95 2.65 -10.64 9.21
C ALA A 95 2.17 -9.80 8.01
N LEU A 96 3.11 -9.25 7.22
CA LEU A 96 2.79 -8.52 5.98
C LEU A 96 2.18 -9.42 4.92
N VAL A 97 2.75 -10.62 4.71
CA VAL A 97 2.18 -11.63 3.80
C VAL A 97 0.76 -11.99 4.25
N VAL A 98 0.54 -12.28 5.54
CA VAL A 98 -0.78 -12.58 6.08
C VAL A 98 -1.74 -11.41 5.90
N THR A 99 -1.29 -10.16 6.10
CA THR A 99 -2.13 -8.98 5.91
C THR A 99 -2.59 -8.84 4.45
N GLY A 100 -1.67 -9.03 3.49
CA GLY A 100 -2.00 -9.02 2.07
C GLY A 100 -2.95 -10.17 1.69
N ALA A 101 -2.70 -11.36 2.24
CA ALA A 101 -3.53 -12.53 2.04
C ALA A 101 -4.96 -12.33 2.57
N VAL A 102 -5.10 -11.72 3.76
CA VAL A 102 -6.41 -11.38 4.35
C VAL A 102 -7.17 -10.41 3.44
N LEU A 103 -6.51 -9.37 2.92
CA LEU A 103 -7.13 -8.44 1.99
C LEU A 103 -7.68 -9.16 0.75
N ALA A 104 -6.85 -10.00 0.11
CA ALA A 104 -7.24 -10.82 -1.04
C ALA A 104 -8.34 -11.85 -0.73
N PHE A 105 -8.35 -12.42 0.47
CA PHE A 105 -9.37 -13.37 0.90
C PHE A 105 -10.76 -12.71 0.89
N PHE A 106 -10.88 -11.49 1.42
CA PHE A 106 -12.14 -10.74 1.37
C PHE A 106 -12.52 -10.33 -0.06
N VAL A 107 -11.53 -10.06 -0.92
CA VAL A 107 -11.79 -9.86 -2.35
C VAL A 107 -12.42 -11.12 -2.95
N ASN A 108 -11.90 -12.32 -2.70
CA ASN A 108 -12.46 -13.57 -3.25
C ASN A 108 -13.80 -13.95 -2.61
N GLY A 109 -13.99 -13.67 -1.33
CA GLY A 109 -15.20 -14.00 -0.56
C GLY A 109 -16.47 -13.24 -0.97
N GLY A 110 -16.41 -12.29 -1.92
CA GLY A 110 -17.59 -11.65 -2.49
C GLY A 110 -18.15 -10.46 -1.71
N SER A 111 -17.63 -10.18 -0.52
CA SER A 111 -18.16 -9.11 0.32
C SER A 111 -17.37 -7.81 0.16
N ILE A 112 -17.84 -6.96 -0.75
CA ILE A 112 -17.29 -5.62 -0.99
C ILE A 112 -17.34 -4.74 0.28
N PHE A 113 -18.38 -4.89 1.09
CA PHE A 113 -18.50 -4.18 2.36
C PHE A 113 -17.39 -4.57 3.35
N LEU A 114 -17.15 -5.87 3.51
CA LEU A 114 -16.07 -6.35 4.38
C LEU A 114 -14.69 -5.97 3.83
N LEU A 115 -14.50 -5.99 2.52
CA LEU A 115 -13.29 -5.46 1.89
C LEU A 115 -13.05 -4.00 2.26
N GLY A 116 -14.08 -3.16 2.19
CA GLY A 116 -14.00 -1.75 2.58
C GLY A 116 -13.65 -1.56 4.06
N LEU A 117 -14.26 -2.35 4.95
CA LEU A 117 -13.94 -2.32 6.40
C LEU A 117 -12.50 -2.75 6.68
N VAL A 118 -12.03 -3.82 6.03
CA VAL A 118 -10.67 -4.34 6.20
C VAL A 118 -9.64 -3.38 5.64
N ALA A 119 -9.86 -2.83 4.45
CA ALA A 119 -9.01 -1.78 3.89
C ALA A 119 -9.01 -0.52 4.78
N GLY A 120 -10.17 -0.14 5.33
CA GLY A 120 -10.27 0.91 6.34
C GLY A 120 -9.45 0.61 7.60
N GLY A 121 -9.52 -0.61 8.13
CA GLY A 121 -8.72 -1.05 9.28
C GLY A 121 -7.21 -1.04 8.99
N ILE A 122 -6.80 -1.56 7.83
CA ILE A 122 -5.41 -1.54 7.33
C ILE A 122 -4.89 -0.11 7.20
N SER A 123 -5.76 0.85 6.86
CA SER A 123 -5.42 2.29 6.81
C SER A 123 -5.03 2.87 8.16
N LEU A 124 -5.53 2.29 9.26
CA LEU A 124 -5.27 2.73 10.63
C LEU A 124 -4.01 2.07 11.21
N VAL A 125 -3.43 1.09 10.52
CA VAL A 125 -2.19 0.44 10.96
C VAL A 125 -1.07 1.47 10.95
N PRO A 126 -0.31 1.62 12.06
CA PRO A 126 0.76 2.59 12.14
C PRO A 126 2.03 2.10 11.42
N TRP A 127 1.98 1.97 10.10
CA TRP A 127 3.07 1.46 9.24
C TRP A 127 4.43 2.10 9.53
N ALA A 128 4.46 3.41 9.76
CA ALA A 128 5.67 4.17 10.07
C ALA A 128 6.27 3.85 11.47
N ARG A 129 5.48 3.29 12.40
CA ARG A 129 5.98 2.81 13.71
C ARG A 129 6.59 1.42 13.63
N ILE A 130 6.27 0.65 12.59
CA ILE A 130 6.83 -0.67 12.39
C ILE A 130 8.25 -0.48 11.86
N ALA A 131 9.26 -0.77 12.68
CA ALA A 131 10.67 -0.56 12.34
C ALA A 131 11.06 -1.20 11.00
N PHE A 132 10.55 -2.42 10.74
CA PHE A 132 10.76 -3.13 9.48
C PHE A 132 10.19 -2.37 8.27
N CYS A 133 8.92 -1.93 8.33
CA CYS A 133 8.31 -1.17 7.24
C CYS A 133 8.97 0.19 7.02
N ASN A 134 9.37 0.82 8.12
CA ASN A 134 10.07 2.10 8.07
C ASN A 134 11.41 2.00 7.33
N LYS A 135 12.17 0.92 7.57
CA LYS A 135 13.48 0.68 6.92
C LYS A 135 13.34 0.09 5.51
N HIS A 136 12.45 -0.88 5.33
CA HIS A 136 12.35 -1.65 4.09
C HIS A 136 11.01 -1.40 3.40
N PHE A 137 10.82 -0.20 2.85
CA PHE A 137 9.59 0.20 2.16
C PHE A 137 9.22 -0.78 1.04
N PHE A 138 10.16 -1.02 0.11
CA PHE A 138 9.91 -1.88 -1.05
C PHE A 138 9.69 -3.33 -0.65
N VAL A 139 10.50 -3.88 0.26
CA VAL A 139 10.32 -5.25 0.76
C VAL A 139 8.95 -5.39 1.40
N SER A 140 8.54 -4.42 2.23
CA SER A 140 7.24 -4.47 2.91
C SER A 140 6.07 -4.44 1.93
N TRP A 141 6.14 -3.57 0.93
CA TRP A 141 5.16 -3.53 -0.15
C TRP A 141 5.13 -4.86 -0.95
N THR A 142 6.29 -5.42 -1.31
CA THR A 142 6.35 -6.70 -2.03
C THR A 142 5.77 -7.85 -1.21
N MET A 143 5.99 -7.92 0.11
CA MET A 143 5.46 -8.98 0.96
C MET A 143 3.92 -8.91 1.04
N LEU A 144 3.35 -7.70 1.15
CA LEU A 144 1.90 -7.49 1.06
C LEU A 144 1.35 -7.92 -0.32
N ALA A 145 2.03 -7.52 -1.40
CA ALA A 145 1.63 -7.88 -2.76
C ALA A 145 1.69 -9.40 -3.01
N LEU A 146 2.75 -10.06 -2.54
CA LEU A 146 2.92 -11.51 -2.65
C LEU A 146 1.84 -12.27 -1.89
N GLY A 147 1.56 -11.88 -0.65
CA GLY A 147 0.48 -12.49 0.14
C GLY A 147 -0.88 -12.35 -0.53
N GLY A 148 -1.18 -11.17 -1.07
CA GLY A 148 -2.40 -10.95 -1.83
C GLY A 148 -2.46 -11.78 -3.12
N ALA A 149 -1.40 -11.77 -3.91
CA ALA A 149 -1.30 -12.53 -5.16
C ALA A 149 -1.48 -14.04 -4.91
N ALA A 150 -0.87 -14.59 -3.86
CA ALA A 150 -1.00 -16.01 -3.51
C ALA A 150 -2.46 -16.42 -3.30
N VAL A 151 -3.24 -15.61 -2.56
CA VAL A 151 -4.65 -15.90 -2.31
C VAL A 151 -5.51 -15.66 -3.55
N LEU A 152 -5.22 -14.63 -4.35
CA LEU A 152 -5.95 -14.36 -5.59
C LEU A 152 -5.75 -15.46 -6.65
N ILE A 153 -4.58 -16.11 -6.68
CA ILE A 153 -4.26 -17.20 -7.60
C ILE A 153 -4.88 -18.53 -7.14
N VAL A 154 -4.79 -18.85 -5.85
CA VAL A 154 -5.20 -20.15 -5.30
C VAL A 154 -6.69 -20.20 -4.91
N GLY A 155 -7.27 -19.04 -4.58
CA GLY A 155 -8.65 -18.95 -4.12
C GLY A 155 -9.68 -19.28 -5.21
N PRO A 156 -10.92 -19.63 -4.81
CA PRO A 156 -12.01 -19.80 -5.75
C PRO A 156 -12.21 -18.48 -6.51
N ARG A 157 -12.29 -18.56 -7.84
CA ARG A 157 -12.55 -17.38 -8.67
C ARG A 157 -13.86 -16.72 -8.21
N ALA A 158 -13.86 -15.39 -8.19
CA ALA A 158 -15.04 -14.59 -7.88
C ALA A 158 -16.28 -15.13 -8.61
N GLN A 159 -17.37 -15.33 -7.87
CA GLN A 159 -18.63 -15.82 -8.41
C GLN A 159 -19.26 -14.81 -9.39
N PHE A 160 -18.92 -13.53 -9.25
CA PHE A 160 -19.41 -12.45 -10.08
C PHE A 160 -18.29 -11.80 -10.90
N PRO A 161 -18.49 -11.62 -12.22
CA PRO A 161 -17.45 -11.07 -13.11
C PRO A 161 -17.08 -9.61 -12.81
N PHE A 162 -17.90 -8.87 -12.05
CA PHE A 162 -17.65 -7.47 -11.72
C PHE A 162 -17.02 -7.27 -10.33
N GLN A 163 -16.83 -8.33 -9.57
CA GLN A 163 -16.38 -8.26 -8.18
C GLN A 163 -15.00 -7.62 -8.03
N TYR A 164 -14.04 -8.01 -8.87
CA TYR A 164 -12.70 -7.42 -8.87
C TYR A 164 -12.71 -5.95 -9.33
N VAL A 165 -13.59 -5.59 -10.27
CA VAL A 165 -13.75 -4.20 -10.74
C VAL A 165 -14.28 -3.32 -9.61
N ILE A 166 -15.34 -3.75 -8.93
CA ILE A 166 -15.90 -3.02 -7.78
C ILE A 166 -14.87 -2.95 -6.65
N GLY A 167 -14.16 -4.04 -6.37
CA GLY A 167 -13.09 -4.07 -5.39
C GLY A 167 -11.97 -3.07 -5.71
N ALA A 168 -11.53 -3.01 -6.97
CA ALA A 168 -10.56 -2.03 -7.43
C ALA A 168 -11.03 -0.58 -7.19
N TRP A 169 -12.28 -0.27 -7.53
CA TRP A 169 -12.87 1.05 -7.28
C TRP A 169 -12.94 1.41 -5.79
N VAL A 170 -13.29 0.46 -4.93
CA VAL A 170 -13.31 0.68 -3.47
C VAL A 170 -11.90 1.00 -2.97
N LEU A 171 -10.89 0.22 -3.38
CA LEU A 171 -9.50 0.46 -2.98
C LEU A 171 -8.97 1.79 -3.50
N TRP A 172 -9.28 2.16 -4.75
CA TRP A 172 -8.92 3.47 -5.30
C TRP A 172 -9.62 4.63 -4.62
N PHE A 173 -10.89 4.47 -4.24
CA PHE A 173 -11.60 5.48 -3.48
C PHE A 173 -10.94 5.70 -2.12
N ILE A 174 -10.58 4.62 -1.41
CA ILE A 174 -9.86 4.70 -0.14
C ILE A 174 -8.50 5.37 -0.35
N ALA A 175 -7.71 4.96 -1.34
CA ALA A 175 -6.42 5.58 -1.68
C ALA A 175 -6.56 7.08 -1.95
N LEU A 176 -7.59 7.48 -2.71
CA LEU A 176 -7.86 8.89 -3.00
C LEU A 176 -8.18 9.67 -1.72
N THR A 177 -9.03 9.13 -0.83
CA THR A 177 -9.34 9.79 0.45
C THR A 177 -8.10 9.97 1.32
N GLN A 178 -7.22 8.97 1.37
CA GLN A 178 -5.94 9.05 2.07
C GLN A 178 -5.00 10.08 1.45
N LEU A 179 -4.91 10.16 0.13
CA LEU A 179 -4.15 11.20 -0.57
C LEU A 179 -4.68 12.60 -0.25
N LEU A 180 -6.00 12.79 -0.18
CA LEU A 180 -6.59 14.07 0.20
C LEU A 180 -6.28 14.43 1.66
N VAL A 181 -6.30 13.46 2.57
CA VAL A 181 -5.91 13.65 3.98
C VAL A 181 -4.42 14.02 4.08
N THR A 182 -3.54 13.30 3.40
CA THR A 182 -2.09 13.61 3.39
C THR A 182 -1.81 14.99 2.78
N TYR A 183 -2.52 15.38 1.71
CA TYR A 183 -2.40 16.71 1.10
C TYR A 183 -2.79 17.81 2.09
N ARG A 184 -3.94 17.68 2.75
CA ARG A 184 -4.43 18.63 3.77
C ARG A 184 -3.55 18.65 5.02
N GLY A 185 -2.96 17.53 5.39
CA GLY A 185 -1.99 17.44 6.48
C GLY A 185 -0.71 18.18 6.15
N ALA A 186 -0.16 17.96 4.96
CA ALA A 186 1.07 18.60 4.49
C ALA A 186 0.97 20.13 4.45
N THR A 187 -0.16 20.69 3.98
CA THR A 187 -0.36 22.15 3.96
C THR A 187 -0.45 22.78 5.36
N LYS A 188 -0.78 22.01 6.39
CA LYS A 188 -0.79 22.46 7.79
C LYS A 188 0.59 22.38 8.45
N VAL A 189 1.44 21.44 8.02
CA VAL A 189 2.77 21.21 8.62
C VAL A 189 3.80 22.25 8.13
N ASP A 190 3.66 22.72 6.89
CA ASP A 190 4.55 23.74 6.30
C ASP A 190 3.77 24.78 5.45
N PRO A 191 3.38 25.94 6.02
CA PRO A 191 2.71 27.01 5.28
C PRO A 191 3.66 27.77 4.33
N SER A 192 4.98 27.54 4.41
CA SER A 192 6.02 28.27 3.65
C SER A 192 6.32 27.69 2.25
N GLY A 193 5.61 26.64 1.83
CA GLY A 193 5.77 26.02 0.52
C GLY A 193 6.37 24.61 0.59
N PRO A 194 6.31 23.84 -0.51
CA PRO A 194 6.79 22.46 -0.50
C PRO A 194 8.28 22.40 -0.12
N PRO A 195 8.71 21.38 0.64
CA PRO A 195 10.12 21.19 0.96
C PRO A 195 10.90 21.16 -0.37
N ARG A 196 11.85 22.09 -0.50
CA ARG A 196 12.76 22.11 -1.66
C ARG A 196 13.48 20.77 -1.67
N MET A 197 13.22 19.97 -2.70
CA MET A 197 14.05 18.80 -3.01
C MET A 197 15.49 19.32 -3.15
N ARG A 198 16.38 18.87 -2.27
CA ARG A 198 17.82 18.92 -2.51
C ARG A 198 18.22 17.63 -3.20
#